data_AF-A0A7W8T7C1-F1
#
_entry.id   AF-A0A7W8T7C1-F1
#
_cell.length_a   1.000
_cell.length_b   1.000
_cell.length_c   1.000
_cell.angle_alpha   90.00
_cell.angle_beta   90.00
_cell.angle_gamma   90.00
#
_symmetry.space_group_name_H-M   'P 1'
#
loop_
_entity.id
_entity.type
_entity.pdbx_description
1 polymer ?
#
loop_
_entity_poly.entity_id
_entity_poly.type
_entity_poly.pdbx_seq_one_letter_code
_entity_poly.pdbx_strand_id
1 'polypeptide(L)'
;MFTQRISSHPKWEHENILEAMQRRLDRKPDVMTIRRSTIERVFGTLKHWMGPAHFLTRTLGRVSTEMSLQVLAYNLKRVMNILGVAGTMKAMKMVRS
;
A
#
# COMPACT_ATOMS: atom_id res chain seq x y z
N MET A 1 -6.46 -21.23 13.57
CA MET A 1 -7.76 -21.17 12.87
C MET A 1 -7.89 -19.82 12.16
N PHE A 2 -7.46 -19.69 10.89
CA PHE A 2 -7.79 -18.52 10.05
C PHE A 2 -7.65 -18.88 8.56
N THR A 3 -8.40 -19.90 8.13
CA THR A 3 -8.76 -20.10 6.73
C THR A 3 -10.25 -19.81 6.63
N GLN A 4 -10.63 -18.53 6.50
CA GLN A 4 -12.02 -18.25 6.15
C GLN A 4 -12.22 -18.58 4.67
N ARG A 5 -12.96 -19.66 4.48
CA ARG A 5 -13.60 -20.12 3.26
C ARG A 5 -14.41 -18.97 2.66
N ILE A 6 -13.97 -18.46 1.51
CA ILE A 6 -14.75 -17.52 0.70
C ILE A 6 -15.94 -18.30 0.13
N SER A 7 -17.11 -18.18 0.74
CA SER A 7 -18.34 -18.82 0.24
C SER A 7 -19.26 -17.83 -0.47
N SER A 8 -19.71 -18.29 -1.64
CA SER A 8 -20.96 -17.98 -2.38
C SER A 8 -21.14 -16.61 -3.02
N HIS A 9 -20.55 -16.37 -4.20
CA HIS A 9 -21.00 -15.46 -5.28
C HIS A 9 -20.61 -16.07 -6.65
N PRO A 10 -21.33 -15.83 -7.76
CA PRO A 10 -21.31 -16.66 -8.97
C PRO A 10 -19.89 -16.84 -9.52
N LYS A 11 -19.44 -18.10 -9.56
CA LYS A 11 -18.01 -18.46 -9.51
C LYS A 11 -17.29 -18.56 -10.86
N TRP A 12 -17.97 -18.42 -12.00
CA TRP A 12 -17.42 -19.05 -13.19
C TRP A 12 -16.36 -18.23 -13.96
N GLU A 13 -16.42 -16.89 -13.93
CA GLU A 13 -15.50 -16.10 -14.77
C GLU A 13 -14.11 -15.88 -14.15
N HIS A 14 -13.94 -16.04 -12.83
CA HIS A 14 -12.69 -15.68 -12.14
C HIS A 14 -12.08 -16.82 -11.30
N GLU A 15 -12.68 -18.01 -11.29
CA GLU A 15 -12.19 -19.16 -10.49
C GLU A 15 -10.76 -19.56 -10.89
N ASN A 16 -10.46 -19.57 -12.20
CA ASN A 16 -9.10 -19.83 -12.70
C ASN A 16 -8.07 -18.82 -12.17
N ILE A 17 -8.46 -17.55 -12.00
CA ILE A 17 -7.60 -16.49 -11.46
C ILE A 17 -7.38 -16.69 -9.97
N LEU A 18 -8.45 -17.05 -9.24
CA LEU A 18 -8.39 -17.33 -7.80
C LEU A 18 -7.56 -18.58 -7.50
N GLU A 19 -7.71 -19.65 -8.28
CA GLU A 19 -6.88 -20.85 -8.17
C GLU A 19 -5.41 -20.59 -8.52
N ALA A 20 -5.15 -19.78 -9.56
CA ALA A 20 -3.80 -19.36 -9.89
C ALA A 20 -3.19 -18.48 -8.78
N MET A 21 -3.99 -17.61 -8.14
CA MET A 21 -3.56 -16.85 -6.98
C MET A 21 -3.26 -17.79 -5.79
N GLN A 22 -4.17 -18.71 -5.47
CA GLN A 22 -4.03 -19.65 -4.36
C GLN A 22 -2.76 -20.49 -4.52
N ARG A 23 -2.52 -21.07 -5.71
CA ARG A 23 -1.28 -21.82 -5.99
C ARG A 23 0.00 -21.00 -5.81
N ARG A 24 -0.04 -19.67 -6.06
CA ARG A 24 1.11 -18.78 -5.82
C ARG A 24 1.31 -18.51 -4.33
N LEU A 25 0.22 -18.40 -3.56
CA LEU A 25 0.27 -18.20 -2.11
C LEU A 25 0.74 -19.46 -1.38
N ASP A 26 0.28 -20.63 -1.81
CA ASP A 26 0.68 -21.92 -1.21
C ASP A 26 2.19 -22.17 -1.37
N ARG A 27 2.78 -21.71 -2.48
CA ARG A 27 4.24 -21.77 -2.73
C ARG A 27 5.05 -20.80 -1.88
N LYS A 28 4.41 -19.81 -1.24
CA LYS A 28 5.07 -18.77 -0.44
C LYS A 28 4.21 -18.38 0.77
N PRO A 29 4.06 -19.27 1.77
CA PRO A 29 3.07 -19.10 2.84
C PRO A 29 3.22 -17.80 3.64
N ASP A 30 4.45 -17.28 3.78
CA ASP A 30 4.73 -16.08 4.58
C ASP A 30 4.37 -14.76 3.89
N VAL A 31 4.11 -14.76 2.58
CA VAL A 31 3.97 -13.50 1.81
C VAL A 31 2.76 -12.68 2.23
N MET A 32 1.67 -13.33 2.65
CA MET A 32 0.49 -12.61 3.15
C MET A 32 0.76 -11.99 4.52
N THR A 33 1.53 -12.65 5.38
CA THR A 33 1.95 -12.13 6.69
C THR A 33 2.90 -10.95 6.51
N ILE A 34 3.94 -11.08 5.69
CA ILE A 34 4.89 -9.99 5.40
C ILE A 34 4.17 -8.79 4.79
N ARG A 35 3.26 -9.03 3.83
CA ARG A 35 2.46 -7.98 3.21
C ARG A 35 1.63 -7.25 4.27
N ARG A 36 0.93 -8.00 5.13
CA ARG A 36 0.13 -7.44 6.21
C ARG A 36 0.99 -6.57 7.12
N SER A 37 2.05 -7.10 7.71
CA SER A 37 2.93 -6.38 8.64
C SER A 37 3.59 -5.14 8.01
N THR A 38 3.93 -5.20 6.72
CA THR A 38 4.53 -4.08 6.01
C THR A 38 3.51 -2.96 5.78
N ILE A 39 2.32 -3.32 5.31
CA ILE A 39 1.31 -2.36 4.87
C ILE A 39 0.52 -1.78 6.05
N GLU A 40 0.22 -2.56 7.08
CA GLU A 40 -0.51 -2.09 8.27
C GLU A 40 0.22 -0.94 8.95
N ARG A 41 1.55 -1.02 9.09
CA ARG A 41 2.35 0.05 9.67
C ARG A 41 2.36 1.32 8.83
N VAL A 42 2.39 1.18 7.50
CA VAL A 42 2.31 2.31 6.57
C VAL A 42 0.95 3.00 6.72
N PHE A 43 -0.16 2.24 6.68
CA PHE A 43 -1.49 2.78 6.87
C PHE A 43 -1.71 3.40 8.24
N GLY A 44 -1.15 2.81 9.30
CA GLY A 44 -1.18 3.38 10.65
C GLY A 44 -0.52 4.76 10.70
N THR A 45 0.65 4.90 10.05
CA THR A 45 1.37 6.18 9.97
C THR A 45 0.59 7.22 9.17
N LEU A 46 0.07 6.83 8.00
CA LEU A 46 -0.72 7.72 7.15
C LEU A 46 -1.96 8.22 7.89
N LYS A 47 -2.75 7.30 8.47
CA LYS A 47 -3.94 7.67 9.25
C LYS A 47 -3.62 8.56 10.45
N HIS A 48 -2.51 8.30 11.13
CA HIS A 48 -2.06 9.16 12.23
C HIS A 48 -1.72 10.58 11.75
N TRP A 49 -1.05 10.73 10.60
CA TRP A 49 -0.72 12.05 10.04
C TRP A 49 -1.93 12.80 9.50
N MET A 50 -2.96 12.09 9.02
CA MET A 50 -4.22 12.70 8.60
C MET A 50 -4.95 13.37 9.78
N GLY A 51 -4.71 12.89 11.00
CA GLY A 51 -5.37 13.40 12.19
C GLY A 51 -6.89 13.14 12.18
N PRO A 52 -7.69 13.98 12.87
CA PRO A 52 -9.13 13.78 13.00
C PRO A 52 -9.93 14.10 11.72
N ALA A 53 -9.33 14.76 10.73
CA ALA A 53 -9.96 15.07 9.46
C ALA A 53 -9.48 14.06 8.41
N HIS A 54 -10.40 13.23 7.88
CA HIS A 54 -10.04 12.23 6.88
C HIS A 54 -9.66 12.85 5.54
N PHE A 55 -10.48 13.75 5.01
CA PHE A 55 -10.20 14.47 3.77
C PHE A 55 -10.80 15.87 3.87
N LEU A 56 -10.09 16.87 3.33
CA LEU A 56 -10.52 18.26 3.35
C LEU A 56 -11.44 18.58 2.16
N THR A 57 -11.26 17.86 1.05
CA THR A 57 -12.06 18.00 -0.16
C THR A 57 -13.23 17.03 -0.23
N ARG A 58 -14.20 17.39 -1.08
CA ARG A 58 -15.33 16.56 -1.46
C ARG A 58 -15.15 16.10 -2.91
N THR A 59 -15.76 14.97 -3.27
CA THR A 59 -15.66 14.25 -4.56
C THR A 59 -14.43 13.34 -4.71
N LEU A 60 -14.60 12.20 -5.38
CA LEU A 60 -13.57 11.15 -5.50
C LEU A 60 -12.28 11.64 -6.16
N GLY A 61 -12.37 12.48 -7.20
CA GLY A 61 -11.19 12.99 -7.88
C GLY A 61 -10.29 13.83 -6.95
N ARG A 62 -10.89 14.69 -6.14
CA ARG A 62 -10.13 15.54 -5.20
C ARG A 62 -9.60 14.76 -4.00
N VAL A 63 -10.42 13.85 -3.47
CA VAL A 63 -10.01 12.92 -2.39
C VAL A 63 -8.84 12.03 -2.84
N SER A 64 -8.87 11.54 -4.08
CA SER A 64 -7.77 10.75 -4.65
C SER A 64 -6.47 11.56 -4.74
N THR A 65 -6.55 12.85 -5.09
CA THR A 65 -5.39 13.74 -5.10
C THR A 65 -4.83 13.96 -3.69
N GLU A 66 -5.68 14.19 -2.70
CA GLU A 66 -5.25 14.30 -1.30
C GLU A 66 -4.56 13.02 -0.82
N MET A 67 -5.17 11.86 -1.06
CA MET A 67 -4.58 10.57 -0.71
C MET A 67 -3.23 10.37 -1.39
N SER A 68 -3.13 10.74 -2.67
CA SER A 68 -1.87 10.65 -3.44
C SER A 68 -0.78 11.54 -2.85
N LEU A 69 -1.13 12.76 -2.43
CA LEU A 69 -0.19 13.68 -1.81
C LEU A 69 0.31 13.17 -0.45
N GLN A 70 -0.58 12.60 0.37
CA GLN A 70 -0.18 12.00 1.66
C GLN A 70 0.75 10.80 1.47
N VAL A 71 0.45 9.93 0.50
CA VAL A 71 1.32 8.81 0.13
C VAL A 71 2.68 9.30 -0.37
N LEU A 72 2.70 10.35 -1.20
CA LEU A 72 3.94 10.97 -1.66
C LEU A 72 4.77 11.52 -0.50
N ALA A 73 4.15 12.28 0.42
CA ALA A 73 4.83 12.83 1.59
C ALA A 73 5.41 11.72 2.48
N TYR A 74 4.65 10.64 2.71
CA TYR A 74 5.13 9.47 3.44
C TYR A 74 6.35 8.84 2.75
N ASN A 75 6.27 8.61 1.44
CA ASN A 75 7.35 8.02 0.66
C ASN A 75 8.62 8.87 0.72
N LEU A 76 8.50 10.20 0.55
CA LEU A 76 9.62 11.12 0.67
C LEU A 76 10.26 11.07 2.06
N LYS A 77 9.45 11.09 3.13
CA LYS A 77 9.97 10.96 4.50
C LYS A 77 10.67 9.62 4.72
N ARG A 78 10.12 8.53 4.17
CA ARG A 78 10.72 7.19 4.25
C ARG A 78 12.07 7.15 3.53
N VAL A 79 12.16 7.69 2.32
CA VAL A 79 13.42 7.75 1.57
C VAL A 79 14.46 8.59 2.30
N MET A 80 14.08 9.75 2.83
CA MET A 80 14.97 10.59 3.64
C MET A 80 15.46 9.88 4.91
N ASN A 81 14.61 9.07 5.55
CA ASN A 81 15.02 8.29 6.72
C ASN A 81 15.97 7.13 6.37
N ILE A 82 15.89 6.58 5.16
CA ILE A 82 16.75 5.45 4.72
C ILE A 82 18.08 5.96 4.16
N LEU A 83 18.05 7.00 3.32
CA LEU A 83 19.23 7.49 2.59
C LEU A 83 19.87 8.74 3.22
N GLY A 84 19.20 9.37 4.19
CA GLY A 84 19.52 10.72 4.65
C GLY A 84 19.11 11.80 3.64
N VAL A 85 19.10 13.06 4.09
CA VAL A 85 18.71 14.21 3.25
C VAL A 85 19.69 14.40 2.08
N ALA A 86 20.99 14.35 2.34
CA ALA A 86 22.01 14.52 1.29
C ALA A 86 21.95 13.42 0.22
N GLY A 87 21.78 12.15 0.64
CA GLY A 87 21.61 11.02 -0.27
C GLY A 87 20.36 11.15 -1.13
N THR A 88 19.25 11.58 -0.52
CA THR A 88 17.99 11.85 -1.23
C THR A 88 18.16 12.94 -2.28
N MET A 89 18.78 14.08 -1.93
CA MET A 89 19.02 15.18 -2.87
C MET A 89 19.91 14.77 -4.03
N LYS A 90 20.93 13.95 -3.79
CA LYS A 90 21.78 13.39 -4.85
C LYS A 90 20.97 12.51 -5.80
N ALA A 91 20.16 11.59 -5.26
CA ALA A 91 19.30 10.70 -6.05
C ALA A 91 18.32 11.49 -6.93
N MET A 92 17.66 12.51 -6.36
CA MET A 92 16.73 13.36 -7.11
C MET A 92 17.38 14.12 -8.27
N LYS A 93 18.63 14.56 -8.13
CA LYS A 93 19.40 15.20 -9.21
C LYS A 93 19.73 14.21 -10.33
N MET A 94 20.09 12.98 -9.99
CA MET A 94 20.44 11.94 -10.96
C MET A 94 19.23 11.50 -11.81
N VAL A 95 18.02 11.45 -11.24
CA VAL A 95 16.80 11.08 -11.98
C VAL A 95 16.41 12.09 -13.08
N ARG A 96 16.88 13.33 -12.98
CA ARG A 96 16.64 14.38 -13.99
C ARG A 96 17.70 14.38 -15.11
N SER A 97 18.80 13.64 -14.94
CA SER A 97 19.94 13.59 -15.88
C SER A 97 19.72 12.50 -16.92
#